data_AF-A0A8A4ZH17-F1
#
_entry.id   AF-A0A8A4ZH17-F1
#
_cell.length_a   1.000
_cell.length_b   1.000
_cell.length_c   1.000
_cell.angle_alpha   90.00
_cell.angle_beta   90.00
_cell.angle_gamma   90.00
#
_symmetry.space_group_name_H-M   'P 1'
#
loop_
_entity.id
_entity.type
_entity.pdbx_description
1 polymer ?
#
loop_
_entity_poly.entity_id
_entity_poly.type
_entity_poly.pdbx_seq_one_letter_code
_entity_poly.pdbx_strand_id
1 'polypeptide(L)' 'MPSDEELRIEITDKDIRLAKIAWLTAWESDAPHERVSGLYADYTRFVSAQAQQIADDDRRARKREF' A
#
# COMPACT_ATOMS: atom_id res chain seq x y z
N MET A 1 15.60 -19.88 -10.12
CA MET A 1 15.28 -18.72 -9.26
C MET A 1 13.84 -18.37 -9.53
N PRO A 2 13.01 -18.13 -8.49
CA PRO A 2 11.63 -17.66 -8.70
C PRO A 2 11.65 -16.33 -9.45
N SER A 3 10.62 -16.08 -10.24
CA SER A 3 10.49 -14.83 -10.99
C SER A 3 10.15 -13.65 -10.07
N ASP A 4 10.47 -12.43 -10.49
CA ASP A 4 10.11 -11.21 -9.74
C ASP A 4 8.59 -11.07 -9.51
N GLU A 5 7.78 -11.73 -10.34
CA GLU A 5 6.32 -11.77 -10.21
C GLU A 5 5.87 -12.74 -9.09
N GLU A 6 6.57 -13.85 -8.90
CA GLU A 6 6.31 -14.80 -7.81
C GLU A 6 6.72 -14.26 -6.43
N LEU A 7 7.65 -13.30 -6.39
CA LEU A 7 8.10 -12.65 -5.15
C LEU A 7 7.35 -11.34 -4.85
N ARG A 8 6.47 -10.89 -5.76
CA ARG A 8 5.74 -9.62 -5.59
C ARG A 8 4.68 -9.77 -4.49
N ILE A 9 4.82 -8.99 -3.44
CA ILE A 9 3.76 -8.81 -2.44
C ILE A 9 2.69 -7.90 -3.05
N GLU A 10 1.47 -8.41 -3.20
CA GLU A 10 0.32 -7.64 -3.65
C GLU A 10 -0.24 -6.79 -2.49
N ILE A 11 -0.43 -5.48 -2.73
CA ILE A 11 -1.06 -4.58 -1.77
C ILE A 11 -2.51 -4.39 -2.21
N THR A 12 -3.43 -4.82 -1.35
CA THR A 12 -4.86 -4.80 -1.66
C THR A 12 -5.55 -3.57 -1.08
N ASP A 13 -6.75 -3.27 -1.59
CA ASP A 13 -7.64 -2.26 -1.01
C ASP A 13 -7.93 -2.52 0.47
N LYS A 14 -7.94 -3.80 0.87
CA LYS A 14 -8.16 -4.21 2.25
C LYS A 14 -7.00 -3.75 3.15
N ASP A 15 -5.76 -3.88 2.68
CA ASP A 15 -4.58 -3.47 3.44
C ASP A 15 -4.56 -1.95 3.66
N ILE A 16 -4.88 -1.20 2.61
CA ILE A 16 -5.02 0.27 2.69
C ILE A 16 -6.14 0.66 3.65
N ARG A 17 -7.29 -0.03 3.60
CA ARG A 17 -8.40 0.25 4.50
C ARG A 17 -8.03 -0.02 5.96
N LEU A 18 -7.33 -1.13 6.22
CA LEU A 18 -6.85 -1.46 7.57
C LEU A 18 -5.84 -0.43 8.08
N ALA A 19 -4.89 0.00 7.25
CA ALA A 19 -3.93 1.04 7.60
C ALA A 19 -4.62 2.39 7.91
N LYS A 20 -5.61 2.77 7.11
CA LYS A 20 -6.42 3.98 7.34
C LYS A 20 -7.19 3.90 8.66
N ILE A 21 -7.84 2.77 8.95
CA ILE A 21 -8.56 2.56 10.21
C ILE A 21 -7.59 2.67 11.38
N ALA A 22 -6.44 2.01 11.31
CA ALA A 22 -5.43 2.04 12.38
C ALA A 22 -4.96 3.48 12.68
N TRP A 23 -4.68 4.27 11.64
CA TRP A 23 -4.32 5.68 11.78
C TRP A 23 -5.44 6.50 12.43
N LEU A 24 -6.68 6.38 11.93
CA LEU A 24 -7.83 7.12 12.48
C LEU A 24 -8.10 6.74 13.94
N THR A 25 -8.08 5.45 14.27
CA THR A 25 -8.27 4.99 15.65
C THR A 25 -7.19 5.55 16.57
N ALA A 26 -5.93 5.61 16.14
CA ALA A 26 -4.86 6.20 16.94
C ALA A 26 -5.05 7.71 17.13
N TRP A 27 -5.51 8.42 16.11
CA TRP A 27 -5.80 9.86 16.18
C TRP A 27 -7.00 10.16 17.10
N GLU A 28 -8.08 9.40 16.98
CA GLU A 28 -9.30 9.54 17.80
C GLU A 28 -9.06 9.18 19.27
N SER A 29 -8.12 8.27 19.55
CA SER A 29 -7.78 7.84 20.91
C SER A 29 -6.75 8.74 21.61
N ASP A 30 -6.41 9.90 21.02
CA ASP A 30 -5.36 10.81 21.50
C ASP A 30 -4.01 10.11 21.77
N ALA A 31 -3.65 9.16 20.89
CA ALA A 31 -2.39 8.45 21.00
C ALA A 31 -1.18 9.40 20.81
N PRO A 32 0.02 9.02 21.27
CA PRO A 32 1.21 9.84 21.11
C PRO A 32 1.43 10.28 19.65
N HIS A 33 1.82 11.54 19.45
CA HIS A 33 1.98 12.14 18.12
C HIS A 33 2.87 11.31 17.18
N GLU A 34 3.99 10.79 17.69
CA GLU A 34 4.89 9.92 16.94
C GLU A 34 4.17 8.69 16.37
N ARG A 35 3.29 8.07 17.18
CA ARG A 35 2.50 6.91 16.74
C ARG A 35 1.50 7.27 15.65
N VAL A 36 0.80 8.39 15.80
CA VAL A 36 -0.16 8.87 14.79
C VAL A 36 0.57 9.17 13.47
N SER A 37 1.73 9.83 13.54
CA SER A 37 2.55 10.15 12.36
C SER A 37 3.11 8.90 11.67
N GLY A 38 3.54 7.90 12.43
CA GLY A 38 4.02 6.62 11.88
C GLY A 38 2.93 5.87 11.14
N LEU A 39 1.74 5.74 11.75
CA LEU A 39 0.60 5.08 11.12
C LEU A 39 0.10 5.82 9.87
N TYR A 40 0.17 7.16 9.88
CA TYR A 40 -0.10 7.95 8.67
C TYR A 40 0.94 7.67 7.57
N ALA A 41 2.22 7.65 7.92
CA ALA A 41 3.28 7.34 6.96
C ALA A 41 3.10 5.93 6.35
N ASP A 42 2.74 4.94 7.16
CA ASP A 42 2.47 3.58 6.68
C ASP A 42 1.24 3.53 5.76
N TYR A 43 0.15 4.23 6.12
CA TYR A 43 -1.01 4.38 5.24
C TYR A 43 -0.62 4.99 3.88
N THR A 44 0.17 6.07 3.86
CA THR A 44 0.63 6.68 2.60
C THR A 44 1.51 5.75 1.78
N ARG A 45 2.39 4.97 2.42
CA ARG A 45 3.21 3.95 1.75
C ARG A 45 2.37 2.88 1.06
N PHE A 46 1.30 2.39 1.71
CA PHE A 46 0.41 1.41 1.08
C PHE A 46 -0.31 1.99 -0.14
N VAL A 47 -0.79 3.24 -0.05
CA VAL A 47 -1.42 3.92 -1.19
C VAL A 47 -0.44 4.06 -2.36
N SER A 48 0.79 4.52 -2.10
CA SER A 48 1.82 4.63 -3.13
C SER A 48 2.20 3.28 -3.74
N ALA A 49 2.31 2.24 -2.91
CA ALA A 49 2.61 0.89 -3.39
C ALA A 49 1.51 0.36 -4.32
N GLN A 50 0.23 0.55 -3.97
CA GLN A 50 -0.87 0.10 -4.83
C GLN A 50 -0.93 0.90 -6.14
N ALA A 51 -0.68 2.21 -6.11
CA ALA A 51 -0.60 3.00 -7.33
C ALA A 51 0.53 2.53 -8.26
N GLN A 52 1.69 2.18 -7.69
CA GLN A 52 2.81 1.61 -8.45
C GLN A 52 2.44 0.24 -9.05
N GLN A 53 1.75 -0.60 -8.28
CA GLN A 53 1.26 -1.90 -8.75
C GLN A 53 0.34 -1.76 -9.96
N ILE A 54 -0.64 -0.86 -9.91
CA ILE A 54 -1.55 -0.57 -11.03
C ILE A 54 -0.76 -0.10 -12.25
N ALA A 55 0.20 0.81 -12.05
CA ALA A 55 1.03 1.31 -13.15
C ALA A 55 1.91 0.20 -13.77
N ASP A 56 2.42 -0.72 -12.96
CA ASP A 56 3.20 -1.86 -13.44
C ASP A 56 2.34 -2.88 -14.19
N ASP A 57 1.11 -3.11 -13.74
CA ASP A 57 0.17 -4.02 -14.39
C ASP A 57 -0.26 -3.46 -15.76
N ASP A 58 -0.52 -2.16 -15.84
CA ASP A 58 -0.79 -1.44 -17.09
C ASP A 58 0.41 -1.49 -18.07
N ARG A 59 1.63 -1.28 -17.57
CA ARG A 59 2.86 -1.45 -18.38
C ARG A 59 3.02 -2.89 -18.88
N ARG A 60 2.70 -3.90 -18.07
CA ARG A 60 2.78 -5.32 -18.44
C ARG A 60 1.73 -5.67 -19.48
N ALA A 61 0.49 -5.18 -19.33
CA ALA A 61 -0.59 -5.39 -20.30
C ALA A 61 -0.18 -4.88 -21.68
N ARG A 62 0.32 -3.64 -21.78
CA ARG A 62 0.80 -3.06 -23.04
C ARG A 62 1.95 -3.85 -23.70
N LYS A 63 2.83 -4.48 -22.92
CA LYS A 63 3.94 -5.28 -23.46
C LYS A 63 3.49 -6.63 -24.02
N ARG A 64 2.31 -7.14 -23.64
CA ARG A 64 1.79 -8.44 -24.10
C ARG A 64 0.99 -8.34 -25.40
N GLU A 65 0.66 -7.13 -25.85
CA GLU A 65 -0.11 -6.86 -27.08
C GLU A 65 0.78 -6.74 -28.35
N PHE A 66 2.10 -6.82 -28.20
CA PHE A 66 3.10 -6.80 -29.28
C PHE A 66 3.92 -8.09 -29.27
#